data_AF-A0A7K6T3X0-F1
#
_entry.id   AF-A0A7K6T3X0-F1
#
_cell.length_a   1.000
_cell.length_b   1.000
_cell.length_c   1.000
_cell.angle_alpha   90.00
_cell.angle_beta   90.00
_cell.angle_gamma   90.00
#
_symmetry.space_group_name_H-M   'P 1'
#
loop_
_entity.id
_entity.type
_entity.pdbx_description
1 polymer ?
#
loop_
_entity_poly.entity_id
_entity_poly.type
_entity_poly.pdbx_seq_one_letter_code
_entity_poly.pdbx_strand_id
1 'polypeptide(L)'
;ISTNALMEQLRLKYQQKTWTETLKLVHFCMDKPLQRTVSNAPNGPLLSCMEKIQRTLNAKSLFSVMNRLESLSKQKGLNAHVSPSGTACYITSNMFYIEVQLEKDGNVIDAKLAHLGEAPVVCDDLVQHLRMKSYDAFGKILEDLSNLYQIPGNSKMKAKGYFALQALERDLYTMSLVDRTQDVNRVAEVLHGKVGHLVPRTGGTLTNIEFYISPYQVLEAELNPGSQVCGTKTVVTVEGTDTLHKLPLSPLLVDSQAGEDGNPAFLPLTDEISMDLPAFFVLKFYQPIPMSSSSIEEIQRLTGMLSLVLRLRIQITGLKLAPLYELIVQSTLKEKCSEDLSTHKSHFFVSLPDCPKHCYFINKGSEKSDLAGASVSKIPFSHPKCVPGVIEILRHQVVYNTLISSCVSDKHINEDDSELLYFEVVPHKNTSFSVFFLHPVKENLACVIIDVITSREVQCHLHLNPQDPTLNSSDDFIARAVKRCMSVPVVMRAIFRNAAKVKADS
;
A
#
# COMPACT_ATOMS: atom_id res chain seq x y z
N ILE A 1 28.36 48.81 -7.74
CA ILE A 1 29.58 49.06 -6.92
C ILE A 1 30.49 47.86 -7.14
N SER A 2 31.71 48.06 -7.66
CA SER A 2 32.69 46.97 -7.80
C SER A 2 32.96 46.36 -6.42
N THR A 3 33.10 45.03 -6.33
CA THR A 3 33.38 44.31 -5.07
C THR A 3 34.59 44.90 -4.33
N ASN A 4 35.57 45.41 -5.08
CA ASN A 4 36.73 46.08 -4.52
C ASN A 4 36.38 47.41 -3.83
N ALA A 5 35.50 48.22 -4.43
CA ALA A 5 35.06 49.48 -3.84
C ALA A 5 34.23 49.27 -2.55
N LEU A 6 33.48 48.16 -2.49
CA LEU A 6 32.74 47.77 -1.28
C LEU A 6 33.69 47.31 -0.16
N MET A 7 34.70 46.51 -0.51
CA MET A 7 35.73 46.05 0.43
C MET A 7 36.55 47.22 0.99
N GLU A 8 36.81 48.23 0.18
CA GLU A 8 37.56 49.43 0.59
C GLU A 8 36.74 50.33 1.52
N GLN A 9 35.44 50.50 1.23
CA GLN A 9 34.51 51.18 2.15
C GLN A 9 34.34 50.43 3.48
N LEU A 10 34.28 49.11 3.46
CA LEU A 10 34.24 48.29 4.68
C LEU A 10 35.55 48.42 5.46
N ARG A 11 36.69 48.37 4.78
CA ARG A 11 38.00 48.53 5.42
C ARG A 11 38.12 49.87 6.14
N LEU A 12 37.75 50.97 5.47
CA LEU A 12 37.74 52.32 6.08
C LEU A 12 36.76 52.43 7.25
N LYS A 13 35.58 51.80 7.15
CA LYS A 13 34.54 51.82 8.18
C LYS A 13 34.91 51.06 9.46
N TYR A 14 35.75 50.04 9.35
CA TYR A 14 36.16 49.19 10.48
C TYR A 14 37.60 49.43 10.97
N GLN A 15 38.35 50.34 10.33
CA GLN A 15 39.74 50.64 10.69
C GLN A 15 39.89 51.29 12.08
N GLN A 16 38.85 51.94 12.61
CA GLN A 16 38.88 52.61 13.91
C GLN A 16 38.20 51.84 15.06
N LYS A 17 37.66 50.64 14.82
CA LYS A 17 37.01 49.86 15.88
C LYS A 17 38.01 49.01 16.65
N THR A 18 37.84 48.97 17.97
CA THR A 18 38.67 48.13 18.83
C THR A 18 38.39 46.65 18.56
N TRP A 19 39.42 45.80 18.66
CA TRP A 19 39.32 44.36 18.38
C TRP A 19 38.18 43.67 19.17
N THR A 20 37.90 44.17 20.38
CA THR A 20 36.82 43.72 21.26
C THR A 20 35.43 43.98 20.68
N GLU A 21 35.23 45.09 19.98
CA GLU A 21 33.95 45.41 19.31
C GLU A 21 33.76 44.58 18.04
N THR A 22 34.85 44.33 17.31
CA THR A 22 34.83 43.44 16.15
C THR A 22 34.48 42.00 16.55
N LEU A 23 35.05 41.50 17.65
CA LEU A 23 34.71 40.19 18.21
C LEU A 23 33.24 40.10 18.65
N LYS A 24 32.71 41.15 19.29
CA LYS A 24 31.28 41.22 19.66
C LYS A 24 30.37 41.23 18.44
N LEU A 25 30.75 41.93 17.37
CA LEU A 25 30.00 41.97 16.12
C LEU A 25 30.00 40.61 15.42
N VAL A 26 31.14 39.91 15.41
CA VAL A 26 31.28 38.55 14.86
C VAL A 26 30.43 37.56 15.65
N HIS A 27 30.48 37.58 16.99
CA HIS A 27 29.61 36.76 17.82
C HIS A 27 28.13 37.08 17.59
N PHE A 28 27.77 38.37 17.51
CA PHE A 28 26.39 38.79 17.22
C PHE A 28 25.88 38.32 15.84
N CYS A 29 26.75 38.27 14.83
CA CYS A 29 26.43 37.75 13.50
C CYS A 29 26.36 36.22 13.47
N MET A 30 27.12 35.53 14.32
CA MET A 30 27.13 34.07 14.45
C MET A 30 25.96 33.55 15.30
N ASP A 31 25.55 34.30 16.34
CA ASP A 31 24.50 33.92 17.30
C ASP A 31 23.08 34.25 16.82
N LYS A 32 22.91 35.10 15.80
CA LYS A 32 21.59 35.29 15.17
C LYS A 32 21.38 34.24 14.08
N PRO A 33 20.50 33.24 14.27
CA PRO A 33 20.07 32.41 13.16
C PRO A 33 19.36 33.34 12.16
N LEU A 34 19.85 33.35 10.92
CA LEU A 34 19.22 34.06 9.81
C LEU A 34 17.76 33.60 9.68
N GLN A 35 16.82 34.38 10.21
CA GLN A 35 15.47 34.47 9.66
C GLN A 35 15.61 35.07 8.25
N ARG A 36 15.93 34.22 7.27
CA ARG A 36 15.71 34.51 5.86
C ARG A 36 14.62 33.59 5.33
N THR A 37 13.52 34.22 4.96
CA THR A 37 12.50 33.70 4.07
C THR A 37 13.10 33.26 2.74
N VAL A 38 12.96 31.96 2.47
CA VAL A 38 12.88 31.28 1.17
C VAL A 38 14.12 31.20 0.27
N SER A 39 14.33 29.97 -0.23
CA SER A 39 15.07 29.53 -1.41
C SER A 39 16.57 29.22 -1.23
N ASN A 40 16.85 27.91 -1.19
CA ASN A 40 18.12 27.21 -1.42
C ASN A 40 19.16 27.28 -0.30
N ALA A 41 19.06 26.34 0.65
CA ALA A 41 20.07 26.11 1.69
C ALA A 41 21.35 25.45 1.12
N PRO A 42 22.54 26.07 1.25
CA PRO A 42 23.82 25.47 0.86
C PRO A 42 24.29 24.34 1.82
N ASN A 43 23.58 24.13 2.93
CA ASN A 43 23.96 23.19 3.99
C ASN A 43 23.34 21.80 3.84
N GLY A 44 22.44 21.58 2.87
CA GLY A 44 21.82 20.27 2.61
C GLY A 44 22.83 19.15 2.34
N PRO A 45 23.85 19.35 1.48
CA PRO A 45 24.86 18.33 1.19
C PRO A 45 25.77 18.04 2.40
N LEU A 46 26.11 19.07 3.19
CA LEU A 46 26.95 18.95 4.38
C LEU A 46 26.21 18.24 5.51
N LEU A 47 24.93 18.57 5.76
CA LEU A 47 24.08 17.80 6.68
C LEU A 47 23.95 16.35 6.22
N SER A 48 23.66 16.12 4.94
CA SER A 48 23.53 14.77 4.39
C SER A 48 24.84 13.98 4.51
N CYS A 49 25.99 14.62 4.31
CA CYS A 49 27.31 13.99 4.43
C CYS A 49 27.65 13.70 5.90
N MET A 50 27.41 14.64 6.82
CA MET A 50 27.53 14.41 8.26
C MET A 50 26.62 13.28 8.73
N GLU A 51 25.37 13.26 8.29
CA GLU A 51 24.45 12.17 8.59
C GLU A 51 24.95 10.85 8.03
N LYS A 52 25.50 10.81 6.80
CA LYS A 52 26.10 9.59 6.24
C LYS A 52 27.28 9.12 7.09
N ILE A 53 28.19 10.01 7.46
CA ILE A 53 29.34 9.70 8.33
C ILE A 53 28.87 9.22 9.72
N GLN A 54 27.84 9.84 10.29
CA GLN A 54 27.26 9.45 11.57
C GLN A 54 26.48 8.13 11.48
N ARG A 55 25.93 7.78 10.32
CA ARG A 55 25.36 6.45 10.03
C ARG A 55 26.46 5.38 9.98
N THR A 56 27.64 5.69 9.45
CA THR A 56 28.78 4.74 9.30
C THR A 56 29.61 4.56 10.57
N LEU A 57 29.62 5.55 11.47
CA LEU A 57 30.31 5.44 12.76
C LEU A 57 29.59 4.40 13.62
N ASN A 58 30.20 3.22 13.75
CA ASN A 58 29.75 2.13 14.61
C ASN A 58 29.67 2.59 16.08
N ALA A 59 28.49 3.05 16.47
CA ALA A 59 28.19 3.50 17.82
C ALA A 59 28.21 2.30 18.79
N LYS A 60 29.28 2.17 19.58
CA LYS A 60 29.37 1.29 20.77
C LYS A 60 29.19 2.05 22.08
N SER A 61 28.89 3.36 22.03
CA SER A 61 28.74 4.20 23.21
C SER A 61 27.29 4.66 23.39
N LEU A 62 26.77 4.56 24.62
CA LEU A 62 25.45 5.04 25.04
C LEU A 62 25.13 6.47 24.54
N PHE A 63 26.09 7.39 24.62
CA PHE A 63 25.93 8.78 24.17
C PHE A 63 25.59 8.90 22.66
N SER A 64 26.18 8.03 21.84
CA SER A 64 25.96 8.05 20.39
C SER A 64 24.57 7.52 20.02
N VAL A 65 24.08 6.50 20.72
CA VAL A 65 22.70 5.99 20.55
C VAL A 65 21.69 7.06 20.97
N MET A 66 21.91 7.71 22.13
CA MET A 66 21.04 8.78 22.61
C MET A 66 20.99 9.98 21.65
N ASN A 67 22.13 10.48 21.19
CA ASN A 67 22.16 11.59 20.23
C ASN A 67 21.45 11.23 18.92
N ARG A 68 21.55 9.97 18.49
CA ARG A 68 20.87 9.49 17.29
C ARG A 68 19.36 9.42 17.48
N LEU A 69 18.89 8.93 18.63
CA LEU A 69 17.46 8.96 18.99
C LEU A 69 16.94 10.38 19.10
N GLU A 70 17.69 11.29 19.72
CA GLU A 70 17.31 12.69 19.87
C GLU A 70 17.25 13.41 18.51
N SER A 71 18.27 13.22 17.68
CA SER A 71 18.34 13.78 16.33
C SER A 71 17.20 13.27 15.45
N LEU A 72 16.93 11.96 15.48
CA LEU A 72 15.85 11.35 14.71
C LEU A 72 14.47 11.83 15.18
N SER A 73 14.27 11.94 16.49
CA SER A 73 13.02 12.45 17.06
C SER A 73 12.77 13.89 16.63
N LYS A 74 13.80 14.75 16.74
CA LYS A 74 13.73 16.15 16.30
C LYS A 74 13.44 16.27 14.80
N GLN A 75 14.05 15.41 13.97
CA GLN A 75 13.77 15.37 12.53
C GLN A 75 12.31 15.05 12.23
N LYS A 76 11.67 14.22 13.06
CA LYS A 76 10.25 13.87 12.96
C LYS A 76 9.31 14.82 13.72
N GLY A 77 9.83 15.95 14.22
CA GLY A 77 9.05 16.96 14.93
C GLY A 77 8.66 16.57 16.36
N LEU A 78 9.33 15.58 16.94
CA LEU A 78 9.12 15.11 18.31
C LEU A 78 10.19 15.67 19.25
N ASN A 79 9.81 15.85 20.52
CA ASN A 79 10.76 16.25 21.56
C ASN A 79 11.42 15.00 22.14
N ALA A 80 12.72 15.03 22.37
CA ALA A 80 13.43 13.96 23.05
C ALA A 80 14.24 14.53 24.20
N HIS A 81 14.23 13.84 25.34
CA HIS A 81 15.00 14.21 26.52
C HIS A 81 15.61 12.98 27.18
N VAL A 82 16.78 13.15 27.76
CA VAL A 82 17.51 12.08 28.45
C VAL A 82 17.21 12.18 29.94
N SER A 83 16.98 11.03 30.57
CA SER A 83 16.80 10.94 32.02
C SER A 83 18.03 11.48 32.76
N PRO A 84 17.87 12.10 33.94
CA PRO A 84 19.00 12.47 34.80
C PRO A 84 19.93 11.29 35.15
N SER A 85 19.41 10.06 35.11
CA SER A 85 20.20 8.83 35.31
C SER A 85 21.15 8.50 34.15
N GLY A 86 20.96 9.13 32.99
CA GLY A 86 21.73 8.85 31.78
C GLY A 86 21.51 7.46 31.20
N THR A 87 20.44 6.75 31.57
CA THR A 87 20.16 5.38 31.09
C THR A 87 18.81 5.23 30.36
N ALA A 88 17.99 6.28 30.33
CA ALA A 88 16.71 6.27 29.63
C ALA A 88 16.57 7.50 28.73
N CYS A 89 15.94 7.31 27.57
CA CYS A 89 15.58 8.36 26.63
C CYS A 89 14.06 8.40 26.47
N TYR A 90 13.48 9.58 26.64
CA TYR A 90 12.05 9.82 26.51
C TYR A 90 11.79 10.62 25.25
N ILE A 91 10.98 10.08 24.35
CA ILE A 91 10.50 10.74 23.14
C ILE A 91 9.04 11.11 23.38
N THR A 92 8.72 12.40 23.39
CA THR A 92 7.41 12.92 23.79
C THR A 92 6.75 13.71 22.66
N SER A 93 5.44 13.52 22.53
CA SER A 93 4.53 14.37 21.79
C SER A 93 3.41 14.86 22.72
N ASN A 94 2.47 15.65 22.19
CA ASN A 94 1.27 16.05 22.93
C ASN A 94 0.27 14.89 23.16
N MET A 95 0.41 13.78 22.43
CA MET A 95 -0.58 12.69 22.40
C MET A 95 -0.02 11.34 22.84
N PHE A 96 1.29 11.16 22.88
CA PHE A 96 1.95 9.93 23.30
C PHE A 96 3.38 10.22 23.77
N TYR A 97 3.96 9.29 24.50
CA TYR A 97 5.40 9.26 24.75
C TYR A 97 5.96 7.85 24.65
N ILE A 98 7.25 7.77 24.36
CA ILE A 98 8.03 6.53 24.28
C ILE A 98 9.17 6.65 25.29
N GLU A 99 9.33 5.63 26.11
CA GLU A 99 10.45 5.47 27.04
C GLU A 99 11.37 4.36 26.51
N VAL A 100 12.61 4.71 26.15
CA VAL A 100 13.64 3.77 25.71
C VAL A 100 14.67 3.60 26.80
N GLN A 101 14.78 2.39 27.36
CA GLN A 101 15.73 2.04 28.40
C GLN A 101 16.98 1.40 27.78
N LEU A 102 18.16 1.92 28.13
CA LEU A 102 19.47 1.52 27.61
C LEU A 102 20.37 0.98 28.73
N GLU A 103 21.20 -0.01 28.41
CA GLU A 103 22.35 -0.40 29.24
C GLU A 103 23.49 0.60 29.11
N LYS A 104 24.43 0.57 30.06
CA LYS A 104 25.65 1.40 30.04
C LYS A 104 26.48 1.23 28.76
N ASP A 105 26.38 0.07 28.12
CA ASP A 105 27.07 -0.27 26.86
C ASP A 105 26.31 0.22 25.61
N GLY A 106 25.16 0.88 25.78
CA GLY A 106 24.33 1.40 24.69
C GLY A 106 23.37 0.38 24.05
N ASN A 107 23.27 -0.83 24.62
CA ASN A 107 22.27 -1.83 24.20
C ASN A 107 20.88 -1.46 24.72
N VAL A 108 19.85 -1.80 23.95
CA VAL A 108 18.46 -1.49 24.28
C VAL A 108 17.88 -2.62 25.14
N ILE A 109 17.54 -2.28 26.39
CA ILE A 109 16.89 -3.18 27.34
C ILE A 109 15.43 -3.33 26.95
N ASP A 110 14.72 -2.20 26.90
CA ASP A 110 13.27 -2.15 26.78
C ASP A 110 12.84 -0.84 26.09
N ALA A 111 11.67 -0.85 25.48
CA ALA A 111 11.02 0.31 24.89
C ALA A 111 9.52 0.26 25.16
N LYS A 112 8.99 1.25 25.88
CA LYS A 112 7.58 1.35 26.26
C LYS A 112 6.90 2.50 25.52
N LEU A 113 5.68 2.28 25.05
CA LEU A 113 4.82 3.29 24.42
C LEU A 113 3.61 3.54 25.31
N ALA A 114 3.30 4.82 25.54
CA ALA A 114 2.11 5.25 26.27
C ALA A 114 1.37 6.31 25.47
N HIS A 115 0.10 6.06 25.17
CA HIS A 115 -0.80 7.05 24.59
C HIS A 115 -1.45 7.92 25.68
N LEU A 116 -1.99 9.09 25.30
CA LEU A 116 -2.60 10.03 26.25
C LEU A 116 -3.72 9.36 27.06
N GLY A 117 -3.48 9.17 28.36
CA GLY A 117 -4.43 8.56 29.30
C GLY A 117 -4.34 7.03 29.42
N GLU A 118 -3.39 6.38 28.73
CA GLU A 118 -3.10 4.95 28.85
C GLU A 118 -1.83 4.70 29.67
N ALA A 119 -1.72 3.49 30.23
CA ALA A 119 -0.49 3.04 30.88
C ALA A 119 0.58 2.70 29.83
N PRO A 120 1.89 2.84 30.15
CA PRO A 120 2.96 2.44 29.25
C PRO A 120 2.95 0.93 29.02
N VAL A 121 3.00 0.51 27.76
CA VAL A 121 3.06 -0.89 27.35
C VAL A 121 4.39 -1.16 26.65
N VAL A 122 5.04 -2.27 26.98
CA VAL A 122 6.26 -2.74 26.31
C VAL A 122 5.95 -3.02 24.84
N CYS A 123 6.77 -2.50 23.93
CA CYS A 123 6.61 -2.69 22.50
C CYS A 123 7.82 -3.44 21.92
N ASP A 124 7.64 -4.74 21.69
CA ASP A 124 8.69 -5.62 21.16
C ASP A 124 9.22 -5.16 19.81
N ASP A 125 8.37 -4.60 18.93
CA ASP A 125 8.79 -4.07 17.64
C ASP A 125 9.78 -2.91 17.78
N LEU A 126 9.52 -1.96 18.69
CA LEU A 126 10.44 -0.86 18.97
C LEU A 126 11.76 -1.41 19.51
N VAL A 127 11.70 -2.37 20.43
CA VAL A 127 12.88 -3.04 20.99
C VAL A 127 13.68 -3.72 19.88
N GLN A 128 13.02 -4.47 18.99
CA GLN A 128 13.67 -5.22 17.92
C GLN A 128 14.34 -4.27 16.91
N HIS A 129 13.65 -3.23 16.44
CA HIS A 129 14.22 -2.27 15.50
C HIS A 129 15.41 -1.52 16.09
N LEU A 130 15.34 -1.14 17.37
CA LEU A 130 16.44 -0.48 18.06
C LEU A 130 17.63 -1.42 18.31
N ARG A 131 17.39 -2.68 18.70
CA ARG A 131 18.45 -3.70 18.85
C ARG A 131 19.14 -4.02 17.52
N MET A 132 18.37 -4.09 16.43
CA MET A 132 18.90 -4.24 15.06
C MET A 132 19.55 -2.96 14.53
N LYS A 133 19.56 -1.86 15.29
CA LYS A 133 20.05 -0.54 14.86
C LYS A 133 19.41 -0.04 13.57
N SER A 134 18.17 -0.47 13.31
CA SER A 134 17.36 -0.08 12.17
C SER A 134 16.62 1.22 12.47
N TYR A 135 17.38 2.31 12.53
CA TYR A 135 16.85 3.63 12.88
C TYR A 135 15.90 4.19 11.82
N ASP A 136 16.01 3.76 10.56
CA ASP A 136 15.09 4.18 9.50
C ASP A 136 13.69 3.58 9.72
N ALA A 137 13.61 2.30 10.11
CA ALA A 137 12.36 1.64 10.47
C ALA A 137 11.75 2.27 11.73
N PHE A 138 12.57 2.52 12.76
CA PHE A 138 12.13 3.22 13.96
C PHE A 138 11.62 4.64 13.65
N GLY A 139 12.30 5.38 12.77
CA GLY A 139 11.88 6.70 12.32
C GLY A 139 10.54 6.68 11.59
N LYS A 140 10.26 5.63 10.83
CA LYS A 140 8.94 5.42 10.19
C LYS A 140 7.85 5.16 11.24
N ILE A 141 8.14 4.38 12.27
CA ILE A 141 7.19 4.14 13.38
C ILE A 141 6.83 5.44 14.09
N LEU A 142 7.81 6.31 14.35
CA LEU A 142 7.56 7.63 14.96
C LEU A 142 6.67 8.52 14.07
N GLU A 143 6.88 8.46 12.75
CA GLU A 143 6.07 9.18 11.77
C GLU A 143 4.64 8.64 11.73
N ASP A 144 4.47 7.32 11.68
CA ASP A 144 3.16 6.66 11.67
C ASP A 144 2.37 6.96 12.97
N LEU A 145 3.03 6.95 14.14
CA LEU A 145 2.43 7.37 15.41
C LEU A 145 1.99 8.84 15.39
N SER A 146 2.77 9.72 14.78
CA SER A 146 2.42 11.14 14.66
C SER A 146 1.24 11.33 13.71
N ASN A 147 1.20 10.56 12.62
CA ASN A 147 0.13 10.58 11.61
C ASN A 147 -1.22 10.16 12.20
N LEU A 148 -1.23 9.25 13.18
CA LEU A 148 -2.43 8.79 13.90
C LEU A 148 -3.26 9.93 14.52
N TYR A 149 -2.59 11.02 14.89
CA TYR A 149 -3.19 12.15 15.59
C TYR A 149 -3.38 13.39 14.71
N GLN A 150 -3.32 13.25 13.39
CA GLN A 150 -3.65 14.30 12.41
C GLN A 150 -5.16 14.49 12.25
N ILE A 151 -5.86 14.64 13.38
CA ILE A 151 -7.29 14.93 13.45
C ILE A 151 -7.47 16.39 13.89
N PRO A 152 -8.31 17.19 13.19
CA PRO A 152 -8.65 18.54 13.61
C PRO A 152 -9.21 18.57 15.04
N GLY A 153 -8.84 19.61 15.79
CA GLY A 153 -9.36 19.83 17.15
C GLY A 153 -8.31 19.70 18.27
N ASN A 154 -8.80 19.73 19.50
CA ASN A 154 -8.00 19.69 20.72
C ASN A 154 -7.52 18.26 21.05
N SER A 155 -6.66 18.13 22.06
CA SER A 155 -6.12 16.83 22.52
C SER A 155 -7.22 15.84 22.90
N LYS A 156 -8.34 16.31 23.46
CA LYS A 156 -9.49 15.46 23.80
C LYS A 156 -10.15 14.85 22.56
N MET A 157 -10.37 15.64 21.50
CA MET A 157 -10.90 15.12 20.23
C MET A 157 -9.94 14.13 19.57
N LYS A 158 -8.64 14.43 19.57
CA LYS A 158 -7.60 13.52 19.05
C LYS A 158 -7.55 12.19 19.81
N ALA A 159 -7.67 12.23 21.13
CA ALA A 159 -7.77 11.02 21.95
C ALA A 159 -9.04 10.20 21.62
N LYS A 160 -10.18 10.87 21.40
CA LYS A 160 -11.43 10.22 20.99
C LYS A 160 -11.32 9.57 19.60
N GLY A 161 -10.62 10.19 18.66
CA GLY A 161 -10.32 9.57 17.36
C GLY A 161 -9.44 8.32 17.48
N TYR A 162 -8.48 8.32 18.41
CA TYR A 162 -7.69 7.12 18.72
C TYR A 162 -8.54 6.00 19.34
N PHE A 163 -9.43 6.32 20.30
CA PHE A 163 -10.38 5.34 20.85
C PHE A 163 -11.32 4.78 19.77
N ALA A 164 -11.76 5.62 18.83
CA ALA A 164 -12.55 5.16 17.70
C ALA A 164 -11.79 4.15 16.82
N LEU A 165 -10.50 4.41 16.59
CA LEU A 165 -9.65 3.47 15.85
C LEU A 165 -9.45 2.16 16.61
N GLN A 166 -9.15 2.19 17.92
CA GLN A 166 -9.06 0.97 18.73
C GLN A 166 -10.37 0.18 18.71
N ALA A 167 -11.50 0.88 18.74
CA ALA A 167 -12.80 0.25 18.69
C ALA A 167 -13.01 -0.51 17.37
N LEU A 168 -12.69 0.15 16.25
CA LEU A 168 -12.69 -0.45 14.93
C LEU A 168 -11.73 -1.63 14.82
N GLU A 169 -10.50 -1.50 15.31
CA GLU A 169 -9.48 -2.57 15.28
C GLU A 169 -9.99 -3.82 16.00
N ARG A 170 -10.67 -3.66 17.15
CA ARG A 170 -11.28 -4.79 17.86
C ARG A 170 -12.41 -5.43 17.06
N ASP A 171 -13.31 -4.63 16.47
CA ASP A 171 -14.39 -5.17 15.65
C ASP A 171 -13.84 -5.95 14.44
N LEU A 172 -12.83 -5.41 13.75
CA LEU A 172 -12.18 -6.09 12.63
C LEU A 172 -11.49 -7.38 13.06
N TYR A 173 -10.81 -7.37 14.21
CA TYR A 173 -10.20 -8.56 14.77
C TYR A 173 -11.25 -9.63 15.07
N THR A 174 -12.33 -9.29 15.76
CA THR A 174 -13.44 -10.23 16.03
C THR A 174 -14.02 -10.78 14.73
N MET A 175 -14.25 -9.95 13.70
CA MET A 175 -14.71 -10.42 12.37
C MET A 175 -13.72 -11.35 11.68
N SER A 176 -12.41 -11.18 11.89
CA SER A 176 -11.40 -12.06 11.34
C SER A 176 -11.41 -13.45 11.97
N LEU A 177 -11.95 -13.57 13.19
CA LEU A 177 -12.11 -14.84 13.91
C LEU A 177 -13.41 -15.57 13.56
N VAL A 178 -14.40 -14.86 13.01
CA VAL A 178 -15.66 -15.48 12.57
C VAL A 178 -15.33 -16.49 11.46
N ASP A 179 -15.82 -17.72 11.62
CA ASP A 179 -15.58 -18.87 10.73
C ASP A 179 -14.14 -19.44 10.75
N ARG A 180 -13.26 -19.01 11.69
CA ARG A 180 -11.96 -19.69 11.89
C ARG A 180 -12.15 -21.07 12.50
N THR A 181 -11.76 -22.11 11.77
CA THR A 181 -11.47 -23.42 12.35
C THR A 181 -10.05 -23.44 12.94
N GLN A 182 -9.73 -24.39 13.82
CA GLN A 182 -8.41 -24.47 14.48
C GLN A 182 -7.22 -24.73 13.52
N ASP A 183 -7.49 -25.00 12.23
CA ASP A 183 -6.50 -25.48 11.26
C ASP A 183 -6.43 -24.60 9.99
N VAL A 184 -6.89 -23.34 10.06
CA VAL A 184 -6.94 -22.45 8.88
C VAL A 184 -5.54 -21.92 8.55
N ASN A 185 -5.04 -22.31 7.38
CA ASN A 185 -3.82 -21.75 6.78
C ASN A 185 -4.03 -20.25 6.42
N ARG A 186 -3.01 -19.40 6.62
CA ARG A 186 -2.97 -17.97 6.23
C ARG A 186 -3.62 -17.73 4.86
N VAL A 187 -3.29 -18.54 3.86
CA VAL A 187 -3.82 -18.40 2.49
C VAL A 187 -5.36 -18.50 2.45
N ALA A 188 -5.93 -19.42 3.21
CA ALA A 188 -7.38 -19.56 3.31
C ALA A 188 -8.02 -18.36 4.02
N GLU A 189 -7.35 -17.78 5.03
CA GLU A 189 -7.83 -16.54 5.67
C GLU A 189 -7.83 -15.35 4.71
N VAL A 190 -6.75 -15.21 3.94
CA VAL A 190 -6.61 -14.15 2.94
C VAL A 190 -7.71 -14.24 1.88
N LEU A 191 -7.96 -15.44 1.33
CA LEU A 191 -8.89 -15.63 0.20
C LEU A 191 -10.35 -15.80 0.63
N HIS A 192 -10.59 -16.39 1.80
CA HIS A 192 -11.93 -16.80 2.22
C HIS A 192 -12.45 -16.11 3.47
N GLY A 193 -11.58 -15.54 4.30
CA GLY A 193 -11.96 -14.84 5.52
C GLY A 193 -12.83 -13.61 5.24
N LYS A 194 -13.73 -13.28 6.16
CA LYS A 194 -14.68 -12.15 6.03
C LYS A 194 -13.98 -10.82 5.79
N VAL A 195 -12.90 -10.56 6.53
CA VAL A 195 -12.08 -9.34 6.38
C VAL A 195 -10.72 -9.62 5.74
N GLY A 196 -10.31 -10.89 5.60
CA GLY A 196 -8.95 -11.28 5.19
C GLY A 196 -8.07 -11.66 6.39
N HIS A 197 -6.78 -11.84 6.14
CA HIS A 197 -5.81 -12.08 7.21
C HIS A 197 -5.43 -10.75 7.87
N LEU A 198 -5.87 -10.56 9.11
CA LEU A 198 -5.66 -9.34 9.87
C LEU A 198 -4.43 -9.47 10.78
N VAL A 199 -3.50 -8.52 10.65
CA VAL A 199 -2.35 -8.35 11.53
C VAL A 199 -2.64 -7.13 12.42
N PRO A 200 -2.85 -7.33 13.74
CA PRO A 200 -3.12 -6.23 14.67
C PRO A 200 -1.97 -5.22 14.69
N ARG A 201 -2.29 -3.97 15.04
CA ARG A 201 -1.31 -2.92 15.29
C ARG A 201 -0.36 -3.28 16.43
N THR A 202 0.93 -3.04 16.24
CA THR A 202 1.98 -3.21 17.24
C THR A 202 2.82 -1.93 17.33
N GLY A 203 2.77 -1.27 18.50
CA GLY A 203 3.39 0.04 18.68
C GLY A 203 2.80 1.10 17.74
N GLY A 204 3.53 1.42 16.67
CA GLY A 204 3.10 2.37 15.63
C GLY A 204 2.90 1.79 14.23
N THR A 205 3.05 0.48 14.04
CA THR A 205 2.67 -0.16 12.77
C THR A 205 1.14 -0.23 12.70
N LEU A 206 0.53 0.32 11.65
CA LEU A 206 -0.93 0.32 11.52
C LEU A 206 -1.47 -1.11 11.38
N THR A 207 -2.73 -1.33 11.79
CA THR A 207 -3.41 -2.61 11.56
C THR A 207 -3.45 -2.91 10.06
N ASN A 208 -2.96 -4.09 9.67
CA ASN A 208 -2.87 -4.51 8.27
C ASN A 208 -3.91 -5.57 7.98
N ILE A 209 -4.51 -5.50 6.80
CA ILE A 209 -5.40 -6.51 6.25
C ILE A 209 -4.82 -7.00 4.94
N GLU A 210 -4.45 -8.27 4.90
CA GLU A 210 -4.10 -8.97 3.67
C GLU A 210 -5.35 -9.66 3.11
N PHE A 211 -5.77 -9.24 1.93
CA PHE A 211 -7.08 -9.63 1.39
C PHE A 211 -7.02 -10.42 0.09
N TYR A 212 -5.87 -10.46 -0.59
CA TYR A 212 -5.71 -11.28 -1.79
C TYR A 212 -4.28 -11.79 -1.94
N ILE A 213 -4.12 -13.01 -2.43
CA ILE A 213 -2.84 -13.60 -2.82
C ILE A 213 -3.07 -14.45 -4.08
N SER A 214 -2.25 -14.29 -5.11
CA SER A 214 -2.42 -15.07 -6.33
C SER A 214 -1.90 -16.51 -6.15
N PRO A 215 -2.46 -17.51 -6.87
CA PRO A 215 -1.95 -18.89 -6.82
C PRO A 215 -0.45 -19.00 -7.16
N TYR A 216 0.05 -18.14 -8.05
CA TYR A 216 1.46 -18.10 -8.40
C TYR A 216 2.34 -17.64 -7.23
N GLN A 217 1.90 -16.64 -6.48
CA GLN A 217 2.57 -16.17 -5.26
C GLN A 217 2.57 -17.24 -4.17
N VAL A 218 1.46 -17.97 -4.01
CA VAL A 218 1.40 -19.11 -3.08
C VAL A 218 2.43 -20.17 -3.48
N LEU A 219 2.47 -20.55 -4.76
CA LEU A 219 3.43 -21.51 -5.28
C LEU A 219 4.89 -21.04 -5.11
N GLU A 220 5.16 -19.76 -5.32
CA GLU A 220 6.50 -19.18 -5.13
C GLU A 220 6.95 -19.26 -3.66
N ALA A 221 6.02 -19.04 -2.72
CA ALA A 221 6.30 -19.18 -1.29
C ALA A 221 6.60 -20.64 -0.90
N GLU A 222 5.90 -21.60 -1.50
CA GLU A 222 6.13 -23.04 -1.29
C GLU A 222 7.48 -23.50 -1.87
N LEU A 223 7.83 -23.00 -3.06
CA LEU A 223 9.08 -23.37 -3.74
C LEU A 223 10.32 -22.70 -3.13
N ASN A 224 10.17 -21.54 -2.48
CA ASN A 224 11.26 -20.80 -1.85
C ASN A 224 11.00 -20.54 -0.35
N PRO A 225 11.17 -21.55 0.53
CA PRO A 225 10.97 -21.40 1.96
C PRO A 225 11.96 -20.38 2.54
N GLY A 226 11.49 -19.16 2.81
CA GLY A 226 12.31 -18.03 3.25
C GLY A 226 12.05 -16.72 2.48
N SER A 227 11.43 -16.81 1.30
CA SER A 227 10.90 -15.61 0.61
C SER A 227 9.61 -15.15 1.31
N GLN A 228 9.59 -13.92 1.82
CA GLN A 228 8.39 -13.35 2.45
C GLN A 228 7.40 -12.92 1.36
N VAL A 229 6.69 -13.88 0.76
CA VAL A 229 5.66 -13.56 -0.22
C VAL A 229 4.49 -12.86 0.47
N CYS A 230 4.27 -11.63 0.06
CA CYS A 230 3.25 -10.73 0.57
C CYS A 230 2.17 -10.58 -0.50
N GLY A 231 0.94 -10.98 -0.17
CA GLY A 231 -0.23 -10.67 -0.96
C GLY A 231 -0.57 -9.18 -0.92
N THR A 232 -1.69 -8.84 -1.55
CA THR A 232 -2.21 -7.47 -1.57
C THR A 232 -2.74 -7.09 -0.20
N LYS A 233 -2.24 -5.97 0.32
CA LYS A 233 -2.53 -5.47 1.67
C LYS A 233 -3.13 -4.08 1.66
N THR A 234 -3.90 -3.79 2.70
CA THR A 234 -4.36 -2.45 3.04
C THR A 234 -4.13 -2.18 4.51
N VAL A 235 -3.94 -0.92 4.89
CA VAL A 235 -3.81 -0.51 6.29
C VAL A 235 -5.05 0.22 6.75
N VAL A 236 -5.46 -0.05 7.98
CA VAL A 236 -6.59 0.60 8.62
C VAL A 236 -6.07 1.76 9.46
N THR A 237 -6.61 2.95 9.23
CA THR A 237 -6.24 4.14 9.99
C THR A 237 -7.41 5.12 10.09
N VAL A 238 -7.21 6.21 10.82
CA VAL A 238 -8.11 7.35 10.91
C VAL A 238 -7.47 8.56 10.22
N GLU A 239 -8.25 9.30 9.44
CA GLU A 239 -7.81 10.56 8.82
C GLU A 239 -8.74 11.69 9.23
N GLY A 240 -8.16 12.88 9.42
CA GLY A 240 -8.88 14.10 9.75
C GLY A 240 -9.64 14.69 8.56
N THR A 241 -10.76 15.36 8.84
CA THR A 241 -11.58 16.04 7.83
C THR A 241 -12.28 17.27 8.40
N ASP A 242 -12.75 18.13 7.50
CA ASP A 242 -13.48 19.34 7.87
C ASP A 242 -14.96 19.07 8.21
N THR A 243 -15.45 17.85 7.96
CA THR A 243 -16.84 17.44 8.23
C THR A 243 -16.92 16.50 9.43
N LEU A 244 -18.00 16.60 10.19
CA LEU A 244 -18.24 15.69 11.31
C LEU A 244 -18.82 14.35 10.83
N HIS A 245 -18.31 13.25 11.37
CA HIS A 245 -18.80 11.90 11.17
C HIS A 245 -19.05 11.22 12.51
N LYS A 246 -20.20 10.55 12.63
CA LYS A 246 -20.52 9.72 13.78
C LYS A 246 -19.67 8.44 13.75
N LEU A 247 -18.66 8.38 14.59
CA LEU A 247 -17.75 7.23 14.72
C LEU A 247 -18.00 6.47 16.03
N PRO A 248 -17.94 5.13 16.03
CA PRO A 248 -17.99 4.34 17.25
C PRO A 248 -16.75 4.60 18.11
N LEU A 249 -16.95 4.83 19.41
CA LEU A 249 -15.90 4.93 20.43
C LEU A 249 -15.73 3.63 21.23
N SER A 250 -16.63 2.67 21.01
CA SER A 250 -16.59 1.34 21.61
C SER A 250 -16.95 0.30 20.56
N PRO A 251 -16.36 -0.91 20.63
CA PRO A 251 -16.60 -1.97 19.65
C PRO A 251 -18.07 -2.36 19.60
N LEU A 252 -18.58 -2.49 18.39
CA LEU A 252 -19.99 -2.67 18.09
C LEU A 252 -20.39 -4.14 17.98
N LEU A 253 -19.42 -5.05 17.84
CA LEU A 253 -19.70 -6.48 17.72
C LEU A 253 -20.01 -7.13 19.06
N VAL A 254 -21.05 -7.96 19.06
CA VAL A 254 -21.44 -8.78 20.20
C VAL A 254 -21.05 -10.22 19.91
N ASP A 255 -20.15 -10.79 20.73
CA ASP A 255 -19.50 -12.10 20.52
C ASP A 255 -20.46 -13.33 20.49
N SER A 256 -21.78 -13.14 20.60
CA SER A 256 -22.75 -14.22 20.88
C SER A 256 -23.94 -14.30 19.92
N GLN A 257 -24.09 -13.40 18.92
CA GLN A 257 -25.28 -13.38 18.07
C GLN A 257 -24.86 -13.26 16.59
N ALA A 258 -24.82 -14.38 15.87
CA ALA A 258 -24.91 -14.34 14.41
C ALA A 258 -26.30 -13.78 14.08
N GLY A 259 -26.37 -12.72 13.27
CA GLY A 259 -27.65 -12.21 12.79
C GLY A 259 -28.37 -13.27 11.95
N GLU A 260 -29.66 -13.05 11.65
CA GLU A 260 -30.51 -13.98 10.88
C GLU A 260 -29.88 -14.41 9.53
N ASP A 261 -28.97 -13.61 8.98
CA ASP A 261 -28.28 -13.83 7.69
C ASP A 261 -26.87 -14.47 7.79
N GLY A 262 -26.43 -14.92 8.98
CA GLY A 262 -25.07 -15.44 9.17
C GLY A 262 -23.96 -14.35 9.11
N ASN A 263 -24.35 -13.08 9.19
CA ASN A 263 -23.44 -11.94 9.33
C ASN A 263 -23.37 -11.49 10.80
N PRO A 264 -22.23 -10.94 11.24
CA PRO A 264 -22.08 -10.51 12.62
C PRO A 264 -23.03 -9.34 12.93
N ALA A 265 -23.75 -9.42 14.04
CA ALA A 265 -24.69 -8.40 14.46
C ALA A 265 -23.95 -7.22 15.12
N PHE A 266 -24.25 -6.00 14.66
CA PHE A 266 -23.65 -4.76 15.18
C PHE A 266 -24.66 -4.02 16.06
N LEU A 267 -24.18 -3.50 17.19
CA LEU A 267 -24.95 -2.59 18.03
C LEU A 267 -25.27 -1.30 17.27
N PRO A 268 -26.48 -0.72 17.44
CA PRO A 268 -26.81 0.56 16.86
C PRO A 268 -25.97 1.69 17.48
N LEU A 269 -25.60 2.68 16.67
CA LEU A 269 -24.82 3.83 17.12
C LEU A 269 -25.66 4.75 18.04
N THR A 270 -25.53 4.57 19.36
CA THR A 270 -26.08 5.47 20.38
C THR A 270 -25.04 6.52 20.80
N ASP A 271 -25.50 7.60 21.42
CA ASP A 271 -24.60 8.68 21.87
C ASP A 271 -23.68 8.27 23.02
N GLU A 272 -23.92 7.10 23.63
CA GLU A 272 -23.06 6.51 24.66
C GLU A 272 -21.82 5.83 24.06
N ILE A 273 -21.98 5.19 22.91
CA ILE A 273 -20.94 4.36 22.27
C ILE A 273 -20.36 4.99 21.00
N SER A 274 -20.80 6.19 20.63
CA SER A 274 -20.35 6.90 19.42
C SER A 274 -20.29 8.41 19.61
N MET A 275 -19.57 9.10 18.73
CA MET A 275 -19.39 10.54 18.79
C MET A 275 -19.19 11.13 17.39
N ASP A 276 -19.70 12.34 17.18
CA ASP A 276 -19.39 13.14 15.99
C ASP A 276 -17.96 13.69 16.09
N LEU A 277 -17.08 13.20 15.21
CA LEU A 277 -15.67 13.58 15.13
C LEU A 277 -15.33 14.15 13.76
N PRO A 278 -14.40 15.13 13.67
CA PRO A 278 -13.87 15.65 12.40
C PRO A 278 -12.86 14.65 11.79
N ALA A 279 -13.27 13.39 11.67
CA ALA A 279 -12.44 12.29 11.22
C ALA A 279 -13.29 11.18 10.60
N PHE A 280 -12.67 10.32 9.79
CA PHE A 280 -13.27 9.09 9.29
C PHE A 280 -12.22 7.97 9.25
N PHE A 281 -12.67 6.72 9.17
CA PHE A 281 -11.79 5.58 9.00
C PHE A 281 -11.39 5.42 7.54
N VAL A 282 -10.20 4.89 7.30
CA VAL A 282 -9.63 4.74 5.95
C VAL A 282 -8.97 3.39 5.80
N LEU A 283 -9.29 2.70 4.71
CA LEU A 283 -8.45 1.65 4.14
C LEU A 283 -7.45 2.31 3.19
N LYS A 284 -6.17 2.35 3.56
CA LYS A 284 -5.10 3.01 2.80
C LYS A 284 -4.21 1.96 2.13
N PHE A 285 -4.01 2.12 0.83
CA PHE A 285 -3.18 1.23 0.03
C PHE A 285 -1.78 1.84 -0.16
N TYR A 286 -0.74 1.02 -0.01
CA TYR A 286 0.64 1.44 -0.29
C TYR A 286 0.86 1.73 -1.77
N GLN A 287 0.24 0.94 -2.64
CA GLN A 287 0.17 1.17 -4.07
C GLN A 287 -1.30 1.39 -4.46
N PRO A 288 -1.62 2.45 -5.25
CA PRO A 288 -2.98 2.66 -5.72
C PRO A 288 -3.50 1.48 -6.53
N ILE A 289 -4.73 1.04 -6.25
CA ILE A 289 -5.37 -0.09 -6.93
C ILE A 289 -6.18 0.44 -8.12
N PRO A 290 -5.94 -0.04 -9.35
CA PRO A 290 -6.82 0.23 -10.49
C PRO A 290 -8.21 -0.35 -10.25
N MET A 291 -9.25 0.48 -10.27
CA MET A 291 -10.63 0.05 -10.04
C MET A 291 -11.55 0.53 -11.16
N SER A 292 -12.49 -0.32 -11.59
CA SER A 292 -13.58 0.11 -12.49
C SER A 292 -14.51 1.09 -11.79
N SER A 293 -15.13 1.99 -12.56
CA SER A 293 -16.14 2.92 -12.03
C SER A 293 -17.29 2.21 -11.30
N SER A 294 -17.76 1.06 -11.79
CA SER A 294 -18.82 0.27 -11.14
C SER A 294 -18.44 -0.20 -9.74
N SER A 295 -17.25 -0.79 -9.57
CA SER A 295 -16.70 -1.18 -8.27
C SER A 295 -16.56 0.01 -7.31
N ILE A 296 -16.16 1.19 -7.83
CA ILE A 296 -16.05 2.41 -7.04
C ILE A 296 -17.43 2.88 -6.57
N GLU A 297 -18.43 2.90 -7.46
CA GLU A 297 -19.82 3.26 -7.13
C GLU A 297 -20.43 2.30 -6.10
N GLU A 298 -20.12 1.00 -6.22
CA GLU A 298 -20.59 0.01 -5.25
C GLU A 298 -19.96 0.22 -3.87
N ILE A 299 -18.66 0.49 -3.80
CA ILE A 299 -17.98 0.85 -2.55
C ILE A 299 -18.60 2.12 -1.95
N GLN A 300 -18.89 3.13 -2.76
CA GLN A 300 -19.53 4.36 -2.29
C GLN A 300 -20.91 4.11 -1.68
N ARG A 301 -21.68 3.20 -2.28
CA ARG A 301 -22.98 2.77 -1.76
C ARG A 301 -22.84 2.01 -0.43
N LEU A 302 -21.84 1.13 -0.31
CA LEU A 302 -21.60 0.36 0.91
C LEU A 302 -21.10 1.20 2.08
N THR A 303 -20.22 2.18 1.83
CA THR A 303 -19.66 3.03 2.90
C THR A 303 -20.59 4.16 3.30
N GLY A 304 -21.59 4.49 2.48
CA GLY A 304 -22.48 5.64 2.71
C GLY A 304 -21.79 6.99 2.56
N MET A 305 -20.52 7.01 2.12
CA MET A 305 -19.70 8.22 2.01
C MET A 305 -19.73 8.83 0.60
N LEU A 306 -20.92 8.88 0.00
CA LEU A 306 -21.13 9.33 -1.40
C LEU A 306 -20.53 10.73 -1.66
N SER A 307 -20.64 11.66 -0.70
CA SER A 307 -20.08 13.01 -0.84
C SER A 307 -18.58 13.07 -0.56
N LEU A 308 -18.06 12.19 0.30
CA LEU A 308 -16.66 12.23 0.73
C LEU A 308 -15.73 11.46 -0.18
N VAL A 309 -16.16 10.38 -0.84
CA VAL A 309 -15.34 9.77 -1.91
C VAL A 309 -15.28 10.68 -3.15
N LEU A 310 -16.31 11.52 -3.36
CA LEU A 310 -16.32 12.55 -4.41
C LEU A 310 -15.56 13.83 -4.01
N ARG A 311 -15.54 14.23 -2.72
CA ARG A 311 -14.75 15.36 -2.18
C ARG A 311 -13.30 15.00 -1.89
N LEU A 312 -13.05 13.84 -1.31
CA LEU A 312 -11.82 13.04 -1.46
C LEU A 312 -11.86 12.29 -2.79
N ARG A 313 -12.18 13.00 -3.89
CA ARG A 313 -11.34 12.81 -5.06
C ARG A 313 -9.94 12.97 -4.50
N ILE A 314 -9.32 11.81 -4.29
CA ILE A 314 -7.91 11.52 -4.08
C ILE A 314 -7.14 12.80 -4.35
N GLN A 315 -6.30 13.30 -3.43
CA GLN A 315 -5.37 14.40 -3.73
C GLN A 315 -4.69 14.11 -5.08
N ILE A 316 -5.30 14.63 -6.13
CA ILE A 316 -4.98 14.48 -7.53
C ILE A 316 -5.37 15.85 -8.06
N THR A 317 -4.42 16.74 -7.96
CA THR A 317 -4.05 17.55 -9.12
C THR A 317 -4.13 16.66 -10.37
N GLY A 318 -5.23 16.71 -11.13
CA GLY A 318 -5.37 16.10 -12.48
C GLY A 318 -5.91 14.65 -12.61
N LEU A 319 -7.13 14.33 -12.12
CA LEU A 319 -7.80 13.08 -12.48
C LEU A 319 -8.19 13.10 -13.97
N LYS A 320 -7.45 12.37 -14.81
CA LYS A 320 -7.96 11.89 -16.10
C LYS A 320 -8.61 10.54 -15.84
N LEU A 321 -9.94 10.47 -15.94
CA LEU A 321 -10.64 9.21 -16.09
C LEU A 321 -9.95 8.47 -17.25
N ALA A 322 -9.47 7.26 -17.00
CA ALA A 322 -8.71 6.50 -17.98
C ALA A 322 -9.35 5.12 -18.15
N PRO A 323 -9.18 4.48 -19.32
CA PRO A 323 -9.59 3.11 -19.48
C PRO A 323 -8.91 2.22 -18.43
N LEU A 324 -9.67 1.33 -17.78
CA LEU A 324 -9.19 0.52 -16.67
C LEU A 324 -7.93 -0.29 -17.03
N TYR A 325 -7.86 -0.85 -18.24
CA TYR A 325 -6.69 -1.62 -18.67
C TYR A 325 -5.41 -0.76 -18.71
N GLU A 326 -5.50 0.54 -19.06
CA GLU A 326 -4.33 1.43 -19.05
C GLU A 326 -3.81 1.61 -17.61
N LEU A 327 -4.73 1.77 -16.65
CA LEU A 327 -4.37 1.88 -15.24
C LEU A 327 -3.73 0.59 -14.72
N ILE A 328 -4.22 -0.58 -15.14
CA ILE A 328 -3.62 -1.88 -14.80
C ILE A 328 -2.22 -2.00 -15.40
N VAL A 329 -2.04 -1.69 -16.68
CA VAL A 329 -0.74 -1.71 -17.36
C VAL A 329 0.24 -0.77 -16.67
N GLN A 330 -0.17 0.48 -16.40
CA GLN A 330 0.65 1.48 -15.73
C GLN A 330 1.06 1.03 -14.33
N SER A 331 0.13 0.49 -13.55
CA SER A 331 0.42 -0.03 -12.21
C SER A 331 1.43 -1.18 -12.27
N THR A 332 1.25 -2.10 -13.23
CA THR A 332 2.12 -3.27 -13.39
C THR A 332 3.53 -2.87 -13.82
N LEU A 333 3.66 -1.90 -14.72
CA LEU A 333 4.97 -1.40 -15.18
C LEU A 333 5.69 -0.61 -14.09
N LYS A 334 4.97 0.20 -13.29
CA LYS A 334 5.56 0.93 -12.15
C LYS A 334 6.08 0.00 -11.06
N GLU A 335 5.43 -1.15 -10.86
CA GLU A 335 5.92 -2.16 -9.91
C GLU A 335 7.24 -2.79 -10.41
N LYS A 336 7.40 -2.93 -11.73
CA LYS A 336 8.57 -3.57 -12.36
C LYS A 336 9.71 -2.59 -12.71
N CYS A 337 9.45 -1.29 -12.87
CA CYS A 337 10.42 -0.27 -13.31
C CYS A 337 10.47 0.94 -12.37
N SER A 338 11.69 1.45 -12.11
CA SER A 338 11.94 2.55 -11.18
C SER A 338 11.70 3.96 -11.75
N GLU A 339 11.62 4.19 -13.07
CA GLU A 339 11.35 5.54 -13.62
C GLU A 339 11.04 5.49 -15.13
N ASP A 340 10.03 6.26 -15.55
CA ASP A 340 9.66 6.68 -16.92
C ASP A 340 9.67 5.65 -18.06
N LEU A 341 8.54 4.97 -18.26
CA LEU A 341 8.18 4.33 -19.54
C LEU A 341 6.95 5.01 -20.15
N SER A 342 7.00 5.21 -21.47
CA SER A 342 5.90 5.77 -22.24
C SER A 342 4.63 4.92 -22.07
N THR A 343 3.59 5.57 -21.58
CA THR A 343 2.28 5.02 -21.16
C THR A 343 1.40 4.50 -22.31
N HIS A 344 1.98 4.29 -23.51
CA HIS A 344 1.24 3.89 -24.72
C HIS A 344 1.63 2.52 -25.28
N LYS A 345 2.59 1.81 -24.64
CA LYS A 345 2.89 0.42 -25.02
C LYS A 345 1.64 -0.44 -24.86
N SER A 346 1.22 -1.08 -25.95
CA SER A 346 0.04 -1.98 -25.99
C SER A 346 0.43 -3.41 -26.36
N HIS A 347 1.71 -3.64 -26.68
CA HIS A 347 2.27 -4.95 -27.02
C HIS A 347 3.25 -5.37 -25.93
N PHE A 348 3.11 -6.61 -25.47
CA PHE A 348 3.90 -7.16 -24.38
C PHE A 348 4.36 -8.57 -24.71
N PHE A 349 5.60 -8.88 -24.37
CA PHE A 349 6.21 -10.16 -24.69
C PHE A 349 6.43 -11.00 -23.44
N VAL A 350 5.89 -12.21 -23.44
CA VAL A 350 5.96 -13.16 -22.33
C VAL A 350 6.69 -14.41 -22.80
N SER A 351 7.70 -14.82 -22.03
CA SER A 351 8.43 -16.07 -22.25
C SER A 351 8.06 -17.07 -21.15
N LEU A 352 7.58 -18.23 -21.56
CA LEU A 352 7.24 -19.34 -20.68
C LEU A 352 8.18 -20.52 -20.97
N PRO A 353 8.48 -21.38 -19.98
CA PRO A 353 9.27 -22.58 -20.23
C PRO A 353 8.50 -23.53 -21.16
N ASP A 354 9.25 -24.21 -22.03
CA ASP A 354 8.79 -25.24 -22.97
C ASP A 354 7.66 -24.78 -23.90
N CYS A 355 7.69 -23.51 -24.32
CA CYS A 355 6.67 -22.92 -25.18
C CYS A 355 7.26 -21.80 -26.06
N PRO A 356 6.78 -21.63 -27.31
CA PRO A 356 7.11 -20.46 -28.12
C PRO A 356 6.83 -19.14 -27.37
N LYS A 357 7.50 -18.06 -27.76
CA LYS A 357 7.28 -16.76 -27.13
C LYS A 357 5.87 -16.25 -27.44
N HIS A 358 5.22 -15.65 -26.45
CA HIS A 358 3.89 -15.07 -26.62
C HIS A 358 4.00 -13.55 -26.78
N CYS A 359 3.24 -12.99 -27.72
CA CYS A 359 3.00 -11.57 -27.89
C CYS A 359 1.54 -11.26 -27.55
N TYR A 360 1.32 -10.42 -26.54
CA TYR A 360 0.01 -9.95 -26.12
C TYR A 360 -0.20 -8.52 -26.55
N PHE A 361 -1.20 -8.29 -27.39
CA PHE A 361 -1.72 -6.97 -27.70
C PHE A 361 -2.96 -6.70 -26.84
N ILE A 362 -2.92 -5.71 -25.95
CA ILE A 362 -4.08 -5.30 -25.16
C ILE A 362 -4.80 -4.19 -25.94
N ASN A 363 -5.97 -4.53 -26.49
CA ASN A 363 -6.76 -3.61 -27.29
C ASN A 363 -7.36 -2.52 -26.39
N LYS A 364 -7.26 -1.28 -26.89
CA LYS A 364 -7.66 -0.08 -26.16
C LYS A 364 -9.16 0.13 -26.04
N GLY A 365 -9.96 -0.69 -26.71
CA GLY A 365 -11.40 -0.45 -26.88
C GLY A 365 -11.66 0.86 -27.65
N SER A 366 -12.94 1.20 -27.82
CA SER A 366 -13.29 2.52 -28.34
C SER A 366 -13.35 3.57 -27.22
N GLU A 367 -13.07 4.83 -27.54
CA GLU A 367 -13.08 5.97 -26.61
C GLU A 367 -14.43 6.19 -25.88
N LYS A 368 -15.51 5.56 -26.35
CA LYS A 368 -16.87 5.63 -25.77
C LYS A 368 -17.21 4.45 -24.86
N SER A 369 -16.24 3.61 -24.51
CA SER A 369 -16.50 2.44 -23.68
C SER A 369 -16.72 2.83 -22.21
N ASP A 370 -17.73 2.25 -21.56
CA ASP A 370 -17.97 2.34 -20.10
C ASP A 370 -16.90 1.61 -19.26
N LEU A 371 -15.69 1.42 -19.82
CA LEU A 371 -14.54 0.74 -19.21
C LEU A 371 -13.65 1.72 -18.44
N ALA A 372 -14.20 2.88 -18.09
CA ALA A 372 -13.54 3.86 -17.28
C ALA A 372 -13.19 3.29 -15.90
N GLY A 373 -12.04 3.71 -15.40
CA GLY A 373 -11.60 3.42 -14.04
C GLY A 373 -10.81 4.56 -13.44
N ALA A 374 -10.39 4.35 -12.19
CA ALA A 374 -9.50 5.24 -11.47
C ALA A 374 -8.55 4.43 -10.58
N SER A 375 -7.37 4.99 -10.30
CA SER A 375 -6.44 4.43 -9.33
C SER A 375 -6.82 4.89 -7.92
N VAL A 376 -7.22 3.96 -7.07
CA VAL A 376 -7.71 4.23 -5.72
C VAL A 376 -6.61 3.97 -4.70
N SER A 377 -6.22 5.01 -3.95
CA SER A 377 -5.20 4.90 -2.89
C SER A 377 -5.81 4.81 -1.49
N LYS A 378 -7.06 5.24 -1.31
CA LYS A 378 -7.75 5.29 -0.02
C LYS A 378 -9.24 5.04 -0.21
N ILE A 379 -9.85 4.30 0.71
CA ILE A 379 -11.30 4.13 0.80
C ILE A 379 -11.77 4.60 2.18
N PRO A 380 -12.52 5.71 2.26
CA PRO A 380 -13.06 6.20 3.51
C PRO A 380 -14.33 5.44 3.90
N PHE A 381 -14.54 5.25 5.20
CA PHE A 381 -15.74 4.67 5.79
C PHE A 381 -15.95 5.17 7.22
N SER A 382 -17.15 4.96 7.78
CA SER A 382 -17.49 5.36 9.15
C SER A 382 -17.95 4.20 10.04
N HIS A 383 -18.34 3.07 9.45
CA HIS A 383 -18.91 1.94 10.17
C HIS A 383 -18.23 0.61 9.78
N PRO A 384 -17.80 -0.25 10.74
CA PRO A 384 -17.08 -1.50 10.46
C PRO A 384 -17.84 -2.49 9.57
N LYS A 385 -19.18 -2.54 9.68
CA LYS A 385 -20.08 -3.39 8.86
C LYS A 385 -19.81 -3.36 7.34
N CYS A 386 -19.33 -2.24 6.79
CA CYS A 386 -19.07 -2.16 5.35
C CYS A 386 -17.78 -2.88 4.91
N VAL A 387 -16.83 -3.11 5.84
CA VAL A 387 -15.48 -3.59 5.50
C VAL A 387 -15.50 -4.96 4.82
N PRO A 388 -16.25 -5.98 5.28
CA PRO A 388 -16.32 -7.27 4.57
C PRO A 388 -16.79 -7.15 3.12
N GLY A 389 -17.81 -6.32 2.86
CA GLY A 389 -18.31 -6.08 1.50
C GLY A 389 -17.30 -5.34 0.62
N VAL A 390 -16.62 -4.33 1.19
CA VAL A 390 -15.54 -3.60 0.49
C VAL A 390 -14.37 -4.53 0.16
N ILE A 391 -13.98 -5.41 1.09
CA ILE A 391 -12.92 -6.40 0.87
C ILE A 391 -13.28 -7.36 -0.27
N GLU A 392 -14.53 -7.80 -0.37
CA GLU A 392 -14.96 -8.68 -1.46
C GLU A 392 -14.88 -7.99 -2.83
N ILE A 393 -15.31 -6.74 -2.92
CA ILE A 393 -15.16 -5.93 -4.16
C ILE A 393 -13.69 -5.74 -4.51
N LEU A 394 -12.83 -5.48 -3.52
CA LEU A 394 -11.39 -5.35 -3.72
C LEU A 394 -10.77 -6.65 -4.23
N ARG A 395 -11.14 -7.80 -3.65
CA ARG A 395 -10.69 -9.11 -4.14
C ARG A 395 -11.09 -9.35 -5.58
N HIS A 396 -12.35 -9.11 -5.91
CA HIS A 396 -12.88 -9.22 -7.27
C HIS A 396 -12.09 -8.38 -8.27
N GLN A 397 -11.88 -7.10 -7.94
CA GLN A 397 -11.10 -6.19 -8.76
C GLN A 397 -9.65 -6.64 -8.92
N VAL A 398 -9.01 -7.12 -7.85
CA VAL A 398 -7.62 -7.58 -7.91
C VAL A 398 -7.48 -8.88 -8.69
N VAL A 399 -8.46 -9.80 -8.66
CA VAL A 399 -8.48 -10.99 -9.54
C VAL A 399 -8.47 -10.57 -11.01
N TYR A 400 -9.38 -9.68 -11.40
CA TYR A 400 -9.43 -9.15 -12.76
C TYR A 400 -8.12 -8.46 -13.15
N ASN A 401 -7.59 -7.59 -12.28
CA ASN A 401 -6.32 -6.91 -12.51
C ASN A 401 -5.17 -7.90 -12.68
N THR A 402 -5.11 -8.95 -11.84
CA THR A 402 -4.07 -10.00 -11.90
C THR A 402 -4.06 -10.70 -13.26
N LEU A 403 -5.24 -11.05 -13.79
CA LEU A 403 -5.37 -11.71 -15.09
C LEU A 403 -4.85 -10.82 -16.23
N ILE A 404 -5.26 -9.55 -16.26
CA ILE A 404 -4.80 -8.60 -17.29
C ILE A 404 -3.30 -8.30 -17.13
N SER A 405 -2.84 -8.05 -15.91
CA SER A 405 -1.42 -7.83 -15.57
C SER A 405 -0.53 -9.01 -15.95
N SER A 406 -1.06 -10.24 -15.96
CA SER A 406 -0.30 -11.43 -16.36
C SER A 406 0.18 -11.39 -17.81
N CYS A 407 -0.51 -10.63 -18.67
CA CYS A 407 -0.11 -10.38 -20.06
C CYS A 407 0.98 -9.30 -20.18
N VAL A 408 1.23 -8.52 -19.13
CA VAL A 408 2.09 -7.32 -19.16
C VAL A 408 3.51 -7.65 -18.71
N SER A 409 4.48 -7.33 -19.57
CA SER A 409 5.90 -7.61 -19.36
C SER A 409 6.75 -6.44 -19.85
N ASP A 410 7.82 -6.13 -19.14
CA ASP A 410 8.82 -5.12 -19.56
C ASP A 410 9.91 -5.71 -20.47
N LYS A 411 9.87 -7.02 -20.73
CA LYS A 411 10.86 -7.67 -21.58
C LYS A 411 10.64 -7.25 -23.04
N HIS A 412 11.70 -6.71 -23.64
CA HIS A 412 11.79 -6.48 -25.08
C HIS A 412 12.34 -7.75 -25.76
N ILE A 413 11.81 -8.08 -26.95
CA ILE A 413 12.35 -9.15 -27.79
C ILE A 413 13.49 -8.59 -28.64
N ASN A 414 14.59 -9.35 -28.75
CA ASN A 414 15.58 -9.18 -29.81
C ASN A 414 15.00 -9.83 -31.08
N GLU A 415 15.06 -9.15 -32.22
CA GLU A 415 14.33 -9.39 -33.49
C GLU A 415 14.46 -10.78 -34.15
N ASP A 416 15.06 -11.78 -33.52
CA ASP A 416 15.53 -13.03 -34.17
C ASP A 416 14.71 -14.30 -33.84
N ASP A 417 13.54 -14.19 -33.19
CA ASP A 417 12.72 -15.38 -32.85
C ASP A 417 11.62 -15.64 -33.89
N SER A 418 11.85 -16.63 -34.76
CA SER A 418 10.95 -17.03 -35.86
C SER A 418 9.67 -17.79 -35.41
N GLU A 419 9.39 -17.91 -34.11
CA GLU A 419 8.22 -18.65 -33.58
C GLU A 419 7.49 -17.84 -32.49
N LEU A 420 6.75 -16.80 -32.90
CA LEU A 420 5.94 -15.97 -32.03
C LEU A 420 4.45 -16.32 -32.14
N LEU A 421 3.81 -16.57 -31.01
CA LEU A 421 2.35 -16.70 -30.92
C LEU A 421 1.72 -15.35 -30.57
N TYR A 422 0.77 -14.91 -31.38
CA TYR A 422 0.09 -13.63 -31.20
C TYR A 422 -1.28 -13.81 -30.54
N PHE A 423 -1.54 -12.97 -29.55
CA PHE A 423 -2.78 -12.94 -28.78
C PHE A 423 -3.29 -11.50 -28.68
N GLU A 424 -4.55 -11.29 -29.01
CA GLU A 424 -5.23 -10.01 -28.77
C GLU A 424 -6.15 -10.14 -27.56
N VAL A 425 -5.96 -9.27 -26.57
CA VAL A 425 -6.75 -9.18 -25.34
C VAL A 425 -7.68 -7.99 -25.45
N VAL A 426 -8.99 -8.23 -25.46
CA VAL A 426 -10.02 -7.19 -25.58
C VAL A 426 -10.84 -7.14 -24.30
N PRO A 427 -10.66 -6.10 -23.47
CA PRO A 427 -11.49 -5.87 -22.28
C PRO A 427 -12.95 -5.56 -22.63
N HIS A 428 -13.88 -6.09 -21.83
CA HIS A 428 -15.32 -5.88 -21.94
C HIS A 428 -15.90 -5.37 -20.61
N LYS A 429 -17.21 -5.07 -20.59
CA LYS A 429 -17.90 -4.59 -19.38
C LYS A 429 -17.93 -5.68 -18.30
N ASN A 430 -18.15 -5.26 -17.05
CA ASN A 430 -18.35 -6.15 -15.89
C ASN A 430 -17.19 -7.12 -15.66
N THR A 431 -15.94 -6.66 -15.72
CA THR A 431 -14.75 -7.49 -15.44
C THR A 431 -14.64 -8.77 -16.29
N SER A 432 -15.13 -8.69 -17.53
CA SER A 432 -14.96 -9.74 -18.55
C SER A 432 -14.00 -9.28 -19.65
N PHE A 433 -13.35 -10.21 -20.34
CA PHE A 433 -12.48 -9.91 -21.48
C PHE A 433 -12.34 -11.11 -22.41
N SER A 434 -12.00 -10.86 -23.67
CA SER A 434 -11.73 -11.89 -24.67
C SER A 434 -10.25 -11.99 -24.98
N VAL A 435 -9.77 -13.19 -25.26
CA VAL A 435 -8.44 -13.47 -25.79
C VAL A 435 -8.59 -14.13 -27.16
N PHE A 436 -8.25 -13.40 -28.20
CA PHE A 436 -8.26 -13.87 -29.59
C PHE A 436 -6.89 -14.42 -29.99
N PHE A 437 -6.89 -15.52 -30.74
CA PHE A 437 -5.68 -16.20 -31.19
C PHE A 437 -5.96 -16.99 -32.48
N LEU A 438 -4.90 -17.33 -33.21
CA LEU A 438 -5.01 -18.25 -34.35
C LEU A 438 -5.18 -19.67 -33.84
N HIS A 439 -6.11 -20.40 -34.46
CA HIS A 439 -6.37 -21.78 -34.08
C HIS A 439 -5.09 -22.64 -34.24
N PRO A 440 -4.68 -23.45 -33.24
CA PRO A 440 -3.39 -24.14 -33.29
C PRO A 440 -3.23 -25.15 -34.43
N VAL A 441 -4.34 -25.56 -35.07
CA VAL A 441 -4.39 -26.57 -36.14
C VAL A 441 -4.79 -25.99 -37.51
N LYS A 442 -5.51 -24.86 -37.53
CA LYS A 442 -6.10 -24.24 -38.73
C LYS A 442 -5.84 -22.74 -38.68
N GLU A 443 -5.80 -22.05 -39.81
CA GLU A 443 -5.49 -20.60 -39.82
C GLU A 443 -6.70 -19.70 -39.48
N ASN A 444 -7.77 -20.26 -38.93
CA ASN A 444 -8.96 -19.51 -38.50
C ASN A 444 -8.76 -18.91 -37.11
N LEU A 445 -9.53 -17.85 -36.80
CA LEU A 445 -9.49 -17.17 -35.50
C LEU A 445 -10.31 -17.95 -34.45
N ALA A 446 -9.74 -18.13 -33.27
CA ALA A 446 -10.40 -18.67 -32.09
C ALA A 446 -10.42 -17.61 -30.97
N CYS A 447 -11.36 -17.76 -30.04
CA CYS A 447 -11.54 -16.81 -28.93
C CYS A 447 -11.84 -17.54 -27.63
N VAL A 448 -11.19 -17.15 -26.54
CA VAL A 448 -11.61 -17.50 -25.18
C VAL A 448 -12.19 -16.25 -24.51
N ILE A 449 -13.44 -16.31 -24.09
CA ILE A 449 -14.05 -15.30 -23.22
C ILE A 449 -13.79 -15.71 -21.78
N ILE A 450 -13.28 -14.79 -20.97
CA ILE A 450 -13.03 -14.97 -19.53
C ILE A 450 -13.90 -13.96 -18.80
N ASP A 451 -14.77 -14.46 -17.92
CA ASP A 451 -15.65 -13.65 -17.09
C ASP A 451 -15.33 -13.87 -15.62
N VAL A 452 -14.92 -12.81 -14.93
CA VAL A 452 -14.70 -12.83 -13.48
C VAL A 452 -16.04 -12.50 -12.84
N ILE A 453 -16.72 -13.51 -12.31
CA ILE A 453 -18.05 -13.39 -11.70
C ILE A 453 -17.92 -12.95 -10.24
N THR A 454 -16.99 -13.58 -9.52
CA THR A 454 -16.63 -13.22 -8.13
C THR A 454 -15.12 -13.38 -7.95
N SER A 455 -14.61 -13.04 -6.77
CA SER A 455 -13.21 -13.30 -6.42
C SER A 455 -12.82 -14.79 -6.45
N ARG A 456 -13.80 -15.71 -6.48
CA ARG A 456 -13.61 -17.17 -6.39
C ARG A 456 -14.11 -17.92 -7.63
N GLU A 457 -14.91 -17.26 -8.45
CA GLU A 457 -15.54 -17.85 -9.61
C GLU A 457 -15.17 -17.08 -10.88
N VAL A 458 -14.51 -17.81 -11.78
CA VAL A 458 -14.18 -17.37 -13.12
C VAL A 458 -14.80 -18.37 -14.08
N GLN A 459 -15.59 -17.86 -15.02
CA GLN A 459 -16.20 -18.63 -16.10
C GLN A 459 -15.40 -18.39 -17.38
N CYS A 460 -15.30 -19.42 -18.22
CA CYS A 460 -14.53 -19.36 -19.46
C CYS A 460 -15.31 -20.04 -20.57
N HIS A 461 -15.37 -19.41 -21.75
CA HIS A 461 -16.04 -19.95 -22.92
C HIS A 461 -15.11 -19.94 -24.13
N LEU A 462 -14.83 -21.11 -24.69
CA LEU A 462 -14.04 -21.26 -25.90
C LEU A 462 -14.94 -21.26 -27.13
N HIS A 463 -14.75 -20.27 -27.98
CA HIS A 463 -15.41 -20.15 -29.28
C HIS A 463 -14.44 -20.49 -30.40
N LEU A 464 -14.81 -21.50 -31.18
CA LEU A 464 -14.11 -21.95 -32.38
C LEU A 464 -15.00 -21.72 -33.60
N ASN A 465 -14.40 -21.62 -34.79
CA ASN A 465 -15.16 -21.69 -36.02
C ASN A 465 -15.82 -23.08 -36.12
N PRO A 466 -17.13 -23.21 -36.42
CA PRO A 466 -17.79 -24.51 -36.54
C PRO A 466 -17.15 -25.49 -37.54
N GLN A 467 -16.36 -25.00 -38.48
CA GLN A 467 -15.64 -25.81 -39.47
C GLN A 467 -14.28 -26.32 -38.96
N ASP A 468 -13.79 -25.81 -37.83
CA ASP A 468 -12.51 -26.20 -37.26
C ASP A 468 -12.62 -27.48 -36.42
N PRO A 469 -11.56 -28.29 -36.35
CA PRO A 469 -11.52 -29.44 -35.45
C PRO A 469 -11.62 -28.96 -34.00
N THR A 470 -12.40 -29.67 -33.19
CA THR A 470 -12.56 -29.33 -31.77
C THR A 470 -11.23 -29.46 -31.04
N LEU A 471 -10.90 -28.47 -30.22
CA LEU A 471 -9.79 -28.57 -29.28
C LEU A 471 -10.18 -29.46 -28.09
N ASN A 472 -9.26 -30.29 -27.60
CA ASN A 472 -9.43 -31.06 -26.36
C ASN A 472 -9.45 -30.18 -25.07
N SER A 473 -9.70 -28.89 -25.21
CA SER A 473 -9.74 -27.90 -24.15
C SER A 473 -11.19 -27.44 -23.98
N SER A 474 -11.94 -28.11 -23.11
CA SER A 474 -13.30 -27.68 -22.77
C SER A 474 -13.30 -26.39 -21.94
N ASP A 475 -14.44 -25.70 -21.91
CA ASP A 475 -14.70 -24.54 -21.04
C ASP A 475 -14.30 -24.81 -19.58
N ASP A 476 -14.70 -25.96 -19.05
CA ASP A 476 -14.34 -26.43 -17.71
C ASP A 476 -12.84 -26.63 -17.51
N PHE A 477 -12.14 -27.14 -18.52
CA PHE A 477 -10.68 -27.30 -18.47
C PHE A 477 -10.01 -25.93 -18.37
N ILE A 478 -10.44 -24.97 -19.19
CA ILE A 478 -9.90 -23.62 -19.22
C ILE A 478 -10.18 -22.89 -17.90
N ALA A 479 -11.42 -22.93 -17.41
CA ALA A 479 -11.80 -22.31 -16.14
C ALA A 479 -10.97 -22.87 -14.96
N ARG A 480 -10.74 -24.18 -14.91
CA ARG A 480 -9.85 -24.80 -13.91
C ARG A 480 -8.40 -24.35 -14.06
N ALA A 481 -7.90 -24.24 -15.29
CA ALA A 481 -6.54 -23.76 -15.54
C ALA A 481 -6.38 -22.31 -15.05
N VAL A 482 -7.33 -21.43 -15.39
CA VAL A 482 -7.35 -20.02 -14.94
C VAL A 482 -7.35 -19.94 -13.42
N LYS A 483 -8.25 -20.65 -12.74
CA LYS A 483 -8.33 -20.66 -11.27
C LYS A 483 -7.04 -21.14 -10.60
N ARG A 484 -6.29 -22.06 -11.22
CA ARG A 484 -5.05 -22.61 -10.67
C ARG A 484 -3.82 -21.71 -10.85
N CYS A 485 -3.79 -20.88 -11.89
CA CYS A 485 -2.59 -20.09 -12.21
C CYS A 485 -2.80 -18.59 -12.18
N MET A 486 -4.04 -18.11 -12.31
CA MET A 486 -4.40 -16.69 -12.52
C MET A 486 -3.50 -15.99 -13.55
N SER A 487 -3.20 -16.70 -14.65
CA SER A 487 -2.29 -16.23 -15.69
C SER A 487 -2.81 -16.61 -17.08
N VAL A 488 -3.16 -15.60 -17.87
CA VAL A 488 -3.60 -15.77 -19.26
C VAL A 488 -2.51 -16.47 -20.10
N PRO A 489 -1.21 -16.09 -20.02
CA PRO A 489 -0.16 -16.82 -20.73
C PRO A 489 -0.07 -18.30 -20.43
N VAL A 490 -0.18 -18.68 -19.16
CA VAL A 490 -0.12 -20.10 -18.75
C VAL A 490 -1.31 -20.88 -19.29
N VAL A 491 -2.50 -20.27 -19.31
CA VAL A 491 -3.72 -20.85 -19.89
C VAL A 491 -3.58 -21.05 -21.39
N MET A 492 -3.11 -20.02 -22.13
CA MET A 492 -2.92 -20.13 -23.57
C MET A 492 -1.89 -21.22 -23.91
N ARG A 493 -0.79 -21.30 -23.15
CA ARG A 493 0.18 -22.40 -23.30
C ARG A 493 -0.49 -23.77 -23.10
N ALA A 494 -1.35 -23.92 -22.09
CA ALA A 494 -2.05 -25.18 -21.84
C ALA A 494 -2.98 -25.57 -23.01
N ILE A 495 -3.70 -24.60 -23.58
CA ILE A 495 -4.56 -24.80 -24.76
C ILE A 495 -3.72 -25.27 -25.96
N PHE A 496 -2.63 -24.57 -26.27
CA PHE A 496 -1.74 -24.92 -27.39
C PHE A 496 -1.06 -26.27 -27.19
N ARG A 497 -0.62 -26.59 -25.97
CA ARG A 497 -0.03 -27.90 -25.65
C ARG A 497 -1.02 -29.04 -25.83
N ASN A 498 -2.28 -28.85 -25.42
CA ASN A 498 -3.32 -29.84 -25.63
C ASN A 498 -3.64 -30.04 -27.11
N ALA A 499 -3.65 -28.96 -27.90
CA ALA A 499 -3.86 -29.05 -29.34
C ALA A 499 -2.72 -29.77 -30.06
N ALA A 500 -1.47 -29.57 -29.64
CA ALA A 500 -0.30 -30.26 -30.20
C ALA A 500 -0.34 -31.78 -29.98
N LYS A 501 -0.89 -32.26 -28.85
CA LYS A 501 -1.07 -33.70 -28.61
C LYS A 501 -2.00 -34.34 -29.62
N VAL A 502 -3.10 -33.65 -29.97
CA VAL A 502 -4.05 -34.15 -30.98
C VAL A 502 -3.37 -34.31 -32.34
N LYS A 503 -2.49 -33.38 -32.74
CA LYS A 503 -1.70 -33.49 -33.97
C LYS A 503 -0.69 -34.64 -33.98
N ALA A 504 -0.23 -35.09 -32.81
CA ALA A 504 0.72 -36.20 -32.71
C ALA A 504 0.02 -37.58 -32.72
N ASP A 505 -1.25 -37.62 -32.29
CA ASP A 505 -2.08 -38.83 -32.24
C ASP A 505 -2.97 -39.01 -33.49
N SER A 506 -2.91 -38.10 -34.46
CA SER A 506 -3.58 -38.17 -35.78
C SER A 506 -2.56 -38.26 -36.91
#